data_AF-A0A699YVW5-F1
#
_entry.id   AF-A0A699YVW5-F1
#
_cell.length_a   1.000
_cell.length_b   1.000
_cell.length_c   1.000
_cell.angle_alpha   90.00
_cell.angle_beta   90.00
_cell.angle_gamma   90.00
#
_symmetry.space_group_name_H-M   'P 1'
#
loop_
_entity.id
_entity.type
_entity.pdbx_description
1 polymer ?
#
loop_
_entity_poly.entity_id
_entity_poly.type
_entity_poly.pdbx_seq_one_letter_code
_entity_poly.pdbx_strand_id
1 'polypeptide(L)'
;MPKKSTKSKSKRMSLKQKYKVIRKVKDHHRKKKKELKELKKKGIKPKEPKDPGLPGQWPFKEELIKDFAWQRANILAAEKRKKEERKARRMGLTAGEEAEGGEGEEAMAAFAARAQAKEGDFETRKRARITAEFQSDTDNSRKAYYKEFRRVVGLSDVIIQVLDARDPIACRCVDVERRALELAWTETGVSSIVTGLIGGLMAAGRRLTA
;
A
#
# COMPACT_ATOMS: atom_id res chain seq x y z
N MET A 1 -25.93 47.81 -17.09
CA MET A 1 -24.57 47.21 -17.03
C MET A 1 -23.61 48.12 -17.78
N PRO A 2 -22.47 48.52 -17.19
CA PRO A 2 -21.51 49.39 -17.87
C PRO A 2 -21.04 48.71 -19.17
N LYS A 3 -21.14 49.43 -20.30
CA LYS A 3 -20.71 48.93 -21.61
C LYS A 3 -19.18 48.75 -21.55
N LYS A 4 -18.71 47.52 -21.83
CA LYS A 4 -17.27 47.23 -21.85
C LYS A 4 -16.61 48.12 -22.91
N SER A 5 -15.51 48.78 -22.53
CA SER A 5 -14.75 49.61 -23.47
C SER A 5 -14.24 48.76 -24.63
N THR A 6 -14.19 49.35 -25.82
CA THR A 6 -13.70 48.72 -27.06
C THR A 6 -12.25 48.24 -26.95
N LYS A 7 -11.49 48.75 -25.97
CA LYS A 7 -10.11 48.35 -25.65
C LYS A 7 -10.02 47.20 -24.63
N SER A 8 -11.14 46.68 -24.13
CA SER A 8 -11.12 45.61 -23.13
C SER A 8 -10.66 44.28 -23.74
N LYS A 9 -9.62 43.67 -23.17
CA LYS A 9 -9.10 42.38 -23.64
C LYS A 9 -10.07 41.26 -23.27
N SER A 10 -10.21 40.29 -24.17
CA SER A 10 -11.00 39.09 -23.90
C SER A 10 -10.36 38.25 -22.79
N LYS A 11 -11.21 37.70 -21.91
CA LYS A 11 -10.79 36.69 -20.91
C LYS A 11 -10.64 35.29 -21.54
N ARG A 12 -11.07 35.12 -22.80
CA ARG A 12 -10.95 33.85 -23.53
C ARG A 12 -9.47 33.59 -23.82
N MET A 13 -8.99 32.43 -23.38
CA MET A 13 -7.64 31.97 -23.68
C MET A 13 -7.62 31.15 -24.96
N SER A 14 -6.56 31.32 -25.77
CA SER A 14 -6.30 30.38 -26.87
C SER A 14 -5.84 29.03 -26.32
N LEU A 15 -6.14 27.94 -27.06
CA LEU A 15 -5.69 26.60 -26.69
C LEU A 15 -4.16 26.52 -26.57
N LYS A 16 -3.43 27.22 -27.46
CA LYS A 16 -1.97 27.36 -27.40
C LYS A 16 -1.49 27.94 -26.06
N GLN A 17 -2.16 28.98 -25.55
CA GLN A 17 -1.84 29.55 -24.24
C GLN A 17 -2.17 28.58 -23.10
N LYS A 18 -3.33 27.92 -23.15
CA LYS A 18 -3.74 26.91 -22.14
C LYS A 18 -2.70 25.81 -22.01
N TYR A 19 -2.31 25.17 -23.12
CA TYR A 19 -1.31 24.10 -23.10
C TYR A 19 0.09 24.58 -22.72
N LYS A 20 0.47 25.80 -23.10
CA LYS A 20 1.75 26.42 -22.67
C LYS A 20 1.77 26.64 -21.15
N VAL A 21 0.67 27.09 -20.56
CA VAL A 21 0.55 27.27 -19.10
C VAL A 21 0.64 25.91 -18.39
N ILE A 22 -0.12 24.92 -18.84
CA ILE A 22 -0.09 23.56 -18.26
C ILE A 22 1.33 22.99 -18.29
N ARG A 23 2.02 23.08 -19.44
CA ARG A 23 3.41 22.62 -19.58
C ARG A 23 4.34 23.35 -18.63
N LYS A 24 4.27 24.69 -18.56
CA LYS A 24 5.09 25.51 -17.63
C LYS A 24 4.85 25.15 -16.17
N VAL A 25 3.61 24.94 -15.76
CA VAL A 25 3.25 24.54 -14.39
C VAL A 25 3.81 23.15 -14.08
N LYS A 26 3.66 22.20 -15.01
CA LYS A 26 4.22 20.85 -14.88
C LYS A 26 5.75 20.88 -14.73
N ASP A 27 6.42 21.66 -15.58
CA ASP A 27 7.88 21.81 -15.54
C ASP A 27 8.35 22.47 -14.24
N HIS A 28 7.63 23.50 -13.77
CA HIS A 28 7.89 24.16 -12.50
C HIS A 28 7.72 23.21 -11.30
N HIS A 29 6.63 22.42 -11.26
CA HIS A 29 6.43 21.41 -10.22
C HIS A 29 7.49 20.30 -10.29
N ARG A 30 7.92 19.90 -11.49
CA ARG A 30 9.02 18.95 -11.68
C ARG A 30 10.34 19.49 -11.12
N LYS A 31 10.67 20.77 -11.39
CA LYS A 31 11.85 21.44 -10.85
C LYS A 31 11.80 21.56 -9.32
N LYS A 32 10.70 22.08 -8.76
CA LYS A 32 10.48 22.15 -7.29
C LYS A 32 10.64 20.80 -6.61
N LYS A 33 10.09 19.72 -7.20
CA LYS A 33 10.25 18.35 -6.66
C LYS A 33 11.70 17.89 -6.69
N LYS A 34 12.47 18.20 -7.74
CA LYS A 34 13.90 17.88 -7.82
C LYS A 34 14.69 18.67 -6.77
N GLU A 35 14.47 19.98 -6.67
CA GLU A 35 15.12 20.85 -5.68
C GLU A 35 14.84 20.38 -4.25
N LEU A 36 13.58 20.06 -3.92
CA LEU A 36 13.22 19.49 -2.62
C LEU A 36 13.93 18.16 -2.34
N LYS A 37 14.12 17.31 -3.34
CA LYS A 37 14.88 16.05 -3.19
C LYS A 37 16.37 16.31 -2.99
N GLU A 38 16.96 17.24 -3.72
CA GLU A 38 18.37 17.62 -3.56
C GLU A 38 18.64 18.28 -2.20
N LEU A 39 17.74 19.16 -1.72
CA LEU A 39 17.82 19.71 -0.37
C LEU A 39 17.76 18.62 0.71
N LYS A 40 16.85 17.64 0.54
CA LYS A 40 16.77 16.47 1.42
C LYS A 40 18.05 15.64 1.42
N LYS A 41 18.69 15.42 0.25
CA LYS A 41 19.98 14.72 0.17
C LYS A 41 21.10 15.48 0.89
N LYS A 42 21.10 16.81 0.82
CA LYS A 42 22.03 17.68 1.56
C LYS A 42 21.72 17.78 3.06
N GLY A 43 20.73 17.03 3.57
CA GLY A 43 20.32 17.07 4.98
C GLY A 43 19.51 18.31 5.37
N ILE A 44 19.23 19.23 4.44
CA ILE A 44 18.46 20.45 4.70
C ILE A 44 16.97 20.10 4.59
N LYS A 45 16.32 19.93 5.75
CA LYS A 45 14.87 19.75 5.82
C LYS A 45 14.18 21.12 5.65
N PRO A 46 13.10 21.21 4.85
CA PRO A 46 12.30 22.43 4.81
C PRO A 46 11.76 22.72 6.21
N LYS A 47 11.83 23.99 6.62
CA LYS A 47 11.26 24.42 7.90
C LYS A 47 9.75 24.15 7.85
N GLU A 48 9.25 23.43 8.85
CA GLU A 48 7.81 23.26 9.02
C GLU A 48 7.16 24.66 9.19
N PRO A 49 6.00 24.89 8.56
CA PRO A 49 5.25 26.12 8.77
C PRO A 49 4.94 26.23 10.27
N LYS A 50 5.09 27.44 10.82
CA LYS A 50 4.78 27.68 12.23
C LYS A 50 3.28 27.80 12.34
N ASP A 51 2.71 27.15 13.35
CA ASP A 51 1.29 27.30 13.63
C ASP A 51 0.99 28.76 14.01
N PRO A 52 -0.06 29.36 13.43
CA PRO A 52 -0.44 30.74 13.73
C PRO A 52 -0.95 30.93 15.18
N GLY A 53 -1.04 29.85 15.97
CA GLY A 53 -1.39 29.88 17.39
C GLY A 53 -2.86 30.21 17.65
N LEU A 54 -3.23 30.21 18.94
CA LEU A 54 -4.57 30.57 19.38
C LEU A 54 -4.70 32.09 19.52
N PRO A 55 -5.64 32.72 18.79
CA PRO A 55 -5.92 34.15 18.93
C PRO A 55 -6.21 34.55 20.37
N GLY A 56 -5.75 35.73 20.80
CA GLY A 56 -5.88 36.21 22.18
C GLY A 56 -7.32 36.48 22.64
N GLN A 57 -8.22 36.83 21.73
CA GLN A 57 -9.60 37.22 22.02
C GLN A 57 -10.56 36.03 22.19
N TRP A 58 -10.05 34.81 22.20
CA TRP A 58 -10.89 33.62 22.31
C TRP A 58 -11.33 33.40 23.77
N PRO A 59 -12.64 33.40 24.07
CA PRO A 59 -13.15 33.40 25.44
C PRO A 59 -12.74 32.16 26.26
N PHE A 60 -12.54 31.01 25.61
CA PHE A 60 -12.15 29.76 26.27
C PHE A 60 -10.66 29.42 26.05
N LYS A 61 -9.81 30.42 25.77
CA LYS A 61 -8.40 30.18 25.45
C LYS A 61 -7.66 29.48 26.59
N GLU A 62 -7.97 29.85 27.82
CA GLU A 62 -7.31 29.30 29.01
C GLU A 62 -7.70 27.84 29.27
N GLU A 63 -8.99 27.52 29.13
CA GLU A 63 -9.50 26.15 29.25
C GLU A 63 -8.87 25.25 28.19
N LEU A 64 -8.82 25.72 26.94
CA LEU A 64 -8.21 24.97 25.85
C LEU A 64 -6.69 24.75 26.07
N ILE A 65 -5.98 25.73 26.63
CA ILE A 65 -4.56 25.58 26.99
C ILE A 65 -4.38 24.53 28.09
N LYS A 66 -5.26 24.49 29.08
CA LYS A 66 -5.24 23.48 30.15
C LYS A 66 -5.46 22.07 29.59
N ASP A 67 -6.43 21.91 28.69
CA ASP A 67 -6.72 20.63 28.03
C ASP A 67 -5.52 20.13 27.21
N PHE A 68 -4.89 21.03 26.42
CA PHE A 68 -3.68 20.67 25.68
C PHE A 68 -2.51 20.29 26.60
N ALA A 69 -2.35 20.98 27.73
CA ALA A 69 -1.32 20.65 28.71
C ALA A 69 -1.57 19.26 29.32
N TRP A 70 -2.82 18.96 29.67
CA TRP A 70 -3.23 17.65 30.18
C TRP A 70 -3.00 16.53 29.16
N GLN A 71 -3.44 16.73 27.91
CA GLN A 71 -3.22 15.77 26.83
C GLN A 71 -1.73 15.51 26.58
N ARG A 72 -0.91 16.57 26.56
CA ARG A 72 0.54 16.46 26.38
C ARG A 72 1.19 15.71 27.54
N ALA A 73 0.78 15.97 28.77
CA ALA A 73 1.26 15.25 29.95
C ALA A 73 0.93 13.75 29.87
N ASN A 74 -0.29 13.40 29.46
CA ASN A 74 -0.71 12.00 29.28
C ASN A 74 0.08 11.28 28.19
N ILE A 75 0.29 11.93 27.04
CA ILE A 75 1.08 11.36 25.94
C ILE A 75 2.52 11.11 26.41
N LEU A 76 3.15 12.09 27.08
CA LEU A 76 4.51 11.94 27.59
C LEU A 76 4.61 10.85 28.67
N ALA A 77 3.62 10.72 29.55
CA ALA A 77 3.58 9.65 30.55
C ALA A 77 3.44 8.28 29.91
N ALA A 78 2.58 8.14 28.90
CA ALA A 78 2.41 6.90 28.14
C ALA A 78 3.69 6.51 27.39
N GLU A 79 4.38 7.47 26.78
CA GLU A 79 5.67 7.23 26.12
C GLU A 79 6.76 6.81 27.11
N LYS A 80 6.85 7.46 28.27
CA LYS A 80 7.78 7.07 29.33
C LYS A 80 7.51 5.64 29.81
N ARG A 81 6.25 5.31 30.12
CA ARG A 81 5.85 3.96 30.53
C ARG A 81 6.23 2.91 29.48
N LYS A 82 5.95 3.19 28.20
CA LYS A 82 6.33 2.29 27.10
C LYS A 82 7.85 2.15 26.94
N LYS A 83 8.60 3.21 27.19
CA LYS A 83 10.08 3.20 27.16
C LYS A 83 10.64 2.39 28.32
N GLU A 84 10.08 2.53 29.51
CA GLU A 84 10.44 1.76 30.71
C GLU A 84 10.10 0.27 30.52
N GLU A 85 8.92 -0.05 30.01
CA GLU A 85 8.54 -1.43 29.67
C GLU A 85 9.48 -2.05 28.63
N ARG A 86 9.86 -1.30 27.58
CA ARG A 86 10.85 -1.75 26.60
C ARG A 86 12.24 -1.98 27.22
N LYS A 87 12.64 -1.12 28.16
CA LYS A 87 13.90 -1.28 28.90
C LYS A 87 13.84 -2.51 29.82
N ALA A 88 12.77 -2.67 30.59
CA ALA A 88 12.55 -3.82 31.46
C ALA A 88 12.53 -5.13 30.66
N ARG A 89 11.86 -5.15 29.50
CA ARG A 89 11.88 -6.32 28.60
C ARG A 89 13.29 -6.61 28.08
N ARG A 90 14.07 -5.58 27.74
CA ARG A 90 15.47 -5.76 27.30
C ARG A 90 16.34 -6.32 28.43
N MET A 91 16.17 -5.82 29.66
CA MET A 91 16.90 -6.32 30.84
C MET A 91 16.48 -7.73 31.26
N GLY A 92 15.20 -8.08 31.10
CA GLY A 92 14.70 -9.44 31.36
C GLY A 92 15.15 -10.46 30.32
N LEU A 93 15.33 -10.05 29.05
CA LEU A 93 15.94 -10.90 28.02
C LEU A 93 17.42 -11.17 28.29
N THR A 94 18.19 -10.17 28.71
CA THR A 94 19.61 -10.36 29.06
C THR A 94 19.79 -11.18 30.33
N ALA A 95 18.86 -11.12 31.29
CA ALA A 95 18.89 -11.96 32.50
C ALA A 95 18.41 -13.40 32.23
N GLY A 96 17.57 -13.61 31.21
CA GLY A 96 17.14 -14.95 30.77
C GLY A 96 18.22 -15.72 30.03
N GLU A 97 19.11 -15.03 29.30
CA GLU A 97 20.27 -15.64 28.62
C GLU A 97 21.33 -16.18 29.60
N GLU A 98 21.36 -15.69 30.85
CA GLU A 98 22.28 -16.19 31.89
C GLU A 98 21.68 -17.34 32.74
N ALA A 99 20.37 -17.59 32.65
CA ALA A 99 19.67 -18.61 33.45
C ALA A 99 19.33 -19.89 32.65
N GLU A 100 19.46 -19.89 31.33
CA GLU A 100 19.14 -21.03 30.45
C GLU A 100 20.38 -21.90 30.12
N GLY A 101 21.23 -22.14 31.12
CA GLY A 101 22.32 -23.11 31.09
C GLY A 101 21.95 -24.43 31.77
N GLY A 102 20.69 -24.86 31.70
CA GLY A 102 20.17 -26.06 32.36
C GLY A 102 19.63 -27.06 31.35
N GLU A 103 20.38 -28.13 31.14
CA GLU A 103 20.09 -29.24 30.23
C GLU A 103 18.92 -30.10 30.74
N GLY A 104 17.96 -30.43 29.88
CA GLY A 104 16.90 -31.40 30.17
C GLY A 104 15.89 -31.57 29.04
N GLU A 105 15.57 -32.80 28.67
CA GLU A 105 14.64 -33.16 27.58
C GLU A 105 13.25 -32.50 27.71
N GLU A 106 12.81 -32.18 28.93
CA GLU A 106 11.57 -31.42 29.19
C GLU A 106 11.60 -29.98 28.66
N ALA A 107 12.76 -29.31 28.64
CA ALA A 107 12.88 -27.97 28.09
C ALA A 107 12.71 -27.96 26.56
N MET A 108 13.18 -29.03 25.89
CA MET A 108 13.05 -29.19 24.44
C MET A 108 11.60 -29.54 24.06
N ALA A 109 10.93 -30.37 24.86
CA ALA A 109 9.50 -30.66 24.70
C ALA A 109 8.61 -29.42 24.94
N ALA A 110 8.92 -28.62 25.96
CA ALA A 110 8.21 -27.37 26.23
C ALA A 110 8.43 -26.33 25.11
N PHE A 111 9.64 -26.27 24.53
CA PHE A 111 9.93 -25.40 23.39
C PHE A 111 9.17 -25.85 22.12
N ALA A 112 9.13 -27.15 21.84
CA ALA A 112 8.39 -27.72 20.71
C ALA A 112 6.88 -27.46 20.83
N ALA A 113 6.28 -27.67 22.02
CA ALA A 113 4.87 -27.37 22.27
C ALA A 113 4.56 -25.88 22.08
N ARG A 114 5.47 -24.99 22.51
CA ARG A 114 5.32 -23.54 22.36
C ARG A 114 5.50 -23.07 20.90
N ALA A 115 6.31 -23.79 20.11
CA ALA A 115 6.46 -23.56 18.68
C ALA A 115 5.18 -23.93 17.92
N GLN A 116 4.58 -25.08 18.24
CA GLN A 116 3.31 -25.53 17.63
C GLN A 116 2.14 -24.61 18.00
N ALA A 117 2.04 -24.17 19.26
CA ALA A 117 1.02 -23.20 19.67
C ALA A 117 1.15 -21.86 18.92
N LYS A 118 2.38 -21.37 18.75
CA LYS A 118 2.66 -20.15 17.95
C LYS A 118 2.33 -20.32 16.47
N GLU A 119 2.52 -21.50 15.93
CA GLU A 119 2.18 -21.80 14.53
C GLU A 119 0.66 -21.78 14.33
N GLY A 120 -0.11 -22.41 15.22
CA GLY A 120 -1.57 -22.33 15.23
C GLY A 120 -2.08 -20.89 15.34
N ASP A 121 -1.56 -20.13 16.31
CA ASP A 121 -1.88 -18.71 16.48
C ASP A 121 -1.56 -17.88 15.22
N PHE A 122 -0.41 -18.15 14.59
CA PHE A 122 0.02 -17.50 13.36
C PHE A 122 -0.93 -17.82 12.19
N GLU A 123 -1.38 -19.05 12.05
CA GLU A 123 -2.37 -19.42 11.03
C GLU A 123 -3.71 -18.72 11.25
N THR A 124 -4.24 -18.72 12.48
CA THR A 124 -5.48 -17.98 12.80
C THR A 124 -5.32 -16.49 12.56
N ARG A 125 -4.20 -15.89 12.93
CA ARG A 125 -3.93 -14.47 12.70
C ARG A 125 -3.75 -14.14 11.22
N LYS A 126 -3.17 -15.07 10.45
CA LYS A 126 -3.07 -14.97 8.98
C LYS A 126 -4.46 -15.02 8.35
N ARG A 127 -5.34 -15.94 8.78
CA ARG A 127 -6.75 -16.03 8.33
C ARG A 127 -7.56 -14.79 8.71
N ALA A 128 -7.39 -14.26 9.93
CA ALA A 128 -8.06 -13.05 10.41
C ALA A 128 -7.57 -11.78 9.69
N ARG A 129 -6.26 -11.67 9.42
CA ARG A 129 -5.71 -10.56 8.64
C ARG A 129 -6.19 -10.59 7.19
N ILE A 130 -6.27 -11.79 6.63
CA ILE A 130 -6.81 -12.05 5.29
C ILE A 130 -8.27 -11.58 5.17
N THR A 131 -9.11 -11.84 6.17
CA THR A 131 -10.52 -11.42 6.18
C THR A 131 -10.68 -9.92 6.44
N ALA A 132 -9.79 -9.32 7.23
CA ALA A 132 -9.76 -7.87 7.44
C ALA A 132 -9.24 -7.09 6.20
N GLU A 133 -8.25 -7.61 5.47
CA GLU A 133 -7.74 -6.99 4.23
C GLU A 133 -8.84 -6.93 3.14
N PHE A 134 -9.77 -7.90 3.11
CA PHE A 134 -10.93 -7.90 2.21
C PHE A 134 -11.92 -6.75 2.49
N GLN A 135 -11.95 -6.21 3.71
CA GLN A 135 -12.84 -5.10 4.09
C GLN A 135 -12.18 -3.71 3.93
N SER A 136 -10.85 -3.66 3.70
CA SER A 136 -10.14 -2.39 3.56
C SER A 136 -9.84 -2.07 2.09
N ASP A 137 -10.70 -1.27 1.45
CA ASP A 137 -10.55 -0.75 0.07
C ASP A 137 -9.40 0.28 -0.10
N THR A 138 -8.39 0.25 0.77
CA THR A 138 -7.38 1.32 0.86
C THR A 138 -6.17 1.14 -0.05
N ASP A 139 -5.96 -0.03 -0.67
CA ASP A 139 -4.81 -0.29 -1.56
C ASP A 139 -5.25 -0.68 -2.97
N ASN A 140 -5.49 0.33 -3.82
CA ASN A 140 -5.82 0.16 -5.25
C ASN A 140 -4.55 -0.01 -6.11
N SER A 141 -3.57 -0.78 -5.63
CA SER A 141 -2.41 -1.13 -6.45
C SER A 141 -2.74 -2.32 -7.36
N ARG A 142 -2.20 -2.30 -8.59
CA ARG A 142 -2.36 -3.41 -9.55
C ARG A 142 -1.96 -4.77 -8.96
N LYS A 143 -0.94 -4.78 -8.09
CA LYS A 143 -0.44 -6.00 -7.44
C LYS A 143 -1.43 -6.56 -6.41
N ALA A 144 -2.09 -5.69 -5.65
CA ALA A 144 -3.16 -6.09 -4.73
C ALA A 144 -4.36 -6.66 -5.49
N TYR A 145 -4.78 -6.01 -6.57
CA TYR A 145 -5.85 -6.51 -7.45
C TYR A 145 -5.58 -7.92 -7.96
N TYR A 146 -4.39 -8.19 -8.50
CA TYR A 146 -4.05 -9.53 -8.99
C TYR A 146 -3.93 -10.59 -7.89
N LYS A 147 -3.54 -10.19 -6.66
CA LYS A 147 -3.51 -11.09 -5.51
C LYS A 147 -4.93 -11.52 -5.13
N GLU A 148 -5.85 -10.56 -5.08
CA GLU A 148 -7.25 -10.82 -4.72
C GLU A 148 -7.99 -11.58 -5.83
N PHE A 149 -7.75 -11.21 -7.09
CA PHE A 149 -8.30 -11.91 -8.25
C PHE A 149 -7.96 -13.42 -8.23
N ARG A 150 -6.70 -13.78 -7.99
CA ARG A 150 -6.29 -15.20 -7.89
C ARG A 150 -7.03 -15.93 -6.77
N ARG A 151 -7.21 -15.26 -5.63
CA ARG A 151 -7.90 -15.82 -4.48
C ARG A 151 -9.39 -16.05 -4.77
N VAL A 152 -10.06 -15.08 -5.38
CA VAL A 152 -11.47 -15.17 -5.75
C VAL A 152 -11.69 -16.28 -6.77
N VAL A 153 -10.83 -16.38 -7.79
CA VAL A 153 -10.91 -17.43 -8.82
C VAL A 153 -10.82 -18.83 -8.19
N GLY A 154 -9.88 -19.07 -7.27
CA GLY A 154 -9.74 -20.39 -6.64
C GLY A 154 -10.84 -20.75 -5.63
N LEU A 155 -11.62 -19.78 -5.14
CA LEU A 155 -12.73 -20.02 -4.23
C LEU A 155 -14.09 -20.12 -4.94
N SER A 156 -14.18 -19.72 -6.20
CA SER A 156 -15.45 -19.57 -6.91
C SER A 156 -15.66 -20.68 -7.93
N ASP A 157 -16.83 -21.32 -7.90
CA ASP A 157 -17.22 -22.29 -8.92
C ASP A 157 -17.67 -21.62 -10.23
N VAL A 158 -18.24 -20.41 -10.13
CA VAL A 158 -18.79 -19.65 -11.27
C VAL A 158 -18.28 -18.22 -11.22
N ILE A 159 -17.76 -17.73 -12.35
CA ILE A 159 -17.31 -16.34 -12.52
C ILE A 159 -18.24 -15.64 -13.51
N ILE A 160 -18.79 -14.51 -13.09
CA ILE A 160 -19.69 -13.69 -13.92
C ILE A 160 -18.96 -12.42 -14.35
N GLN A 161 -18.87 -12.20 -15.66
CA GLN A 161 -18.35 -10.95 -16.22
C GLN A 161 -19.52 -10.02 -16.59
N VAL A 162 -19.58 -8.87 -15.93
CA VAL A 162 -20.56 -7.82 -16.25
C VAL A 162 -20.01 -6.97 -17.40
N LEU A 163 -20.77 -6.87 -18.49
CA LEU A 163 -20.42 -6.05 -19.65
C LEU A 163 -21.45 -4.92 -19.81
N ASP A 164 -21.00 -3.75 -20.24
CA ASP A 164 -21.90 -2.66 -20.64
C ASP A 164 -22.59 -3.05 -21.96
N ALA A 165 -23.92 -2.91 -22.00
CA ALA A 165 -24.72 -3.23 -23.17
C ALA A 165 -24.44 -2.32 -24.37
N ARG A 166 -23.88 -1.12 -24.13
CA ARG A 166 -23.61 -0.13 -25.19
C ARG A 166 -22.40 -0.52 -26.05
N ASP A 167 -21.35 -1.07 -25.42
CA ASP A 167 -20.09 -1.42 -26.07
C ASP A 167 -19.46 -2.68 -25.44
N PRO A 168 -20.06 -3.88 -25.63
CA PRO A 168 -19.65 -5.09 -24.94
C PRO A 168 -18.25 -5.59 -25.32
N ILE A 169 -17.78 -5.29 -26.53
CA ILE A 169 -16.45 -5.71 -27.00
C ILE A 169 -15.34 -4.89 -26.32
N ALA A 170 -15.57 -3.61 -26.06
CA ALA A 170 -14.57 -2.72 -25.46
C ALA A 170 -14.42 -2.96 -23.95
N CYS A 171 -15.51 -3.32 -23.28
CA CYS A 171 -15.51 -3.66 -21.85
C CYS A 171 -15.12 -5.13 -21.58
N ARG A 172 -14.98 -5.95 -22.61
CA ARG A 172 -14.55 -7.36 -22.49
C ARG A 172 -13.03 -7.45 -22.39
N CYS A 173 -12.54 -8.14 -21.36
CA CYS A 173 -11.11 -8.37 -21.15
C CYS A 173 -10.73 -9.84 -21.38
N VAL A 174 -10.35 -10.16 -22.62
CA VAL A 174 -9.99 -11.54 -23.04
C VAL A 174 -8.79 -12.09 -22.26
N ASP A 175 -7.84 -11.23 -21.89
CA ASP A 175 -6.65 -11.64 -21.12
C ASP A 175 -7.02 -12.14 -19.72
N VAL A 176 -8.06 -11.56 -19.11
CA VAL A 176 -8.56 -11.96 -17.79
C VAL A 176 -9.30 -13.29 -17.88
N GLU A 177 -10.10 -13.50 -18.94
CA GLU A 177 -10.75 -14.78 -19.22
C GLU A 177 -9.72 -15.90 -19.39
N ARG A 178 -8.70 -15.68 -20.23
CA ARG A 178 -7.61 -16.64 -20.42
C ARG A 178 -6.90 -16.94 -19.12
N ARG A 179 -6.63 -15.92 -18.30
CA ARG A 179 -5.93 -16.11 -17.03
C ARG A 179 -6.77 -16.84 -15.99
N ALA A 180 -8.08 -16.58 -15.93
CA ALA A 180 -8.99 -17.32 -15.07
C ALA A 180 -9.03 -18.80 -15.46
N LEU A 181 -9.09 -19.10 -16.76
CA LEU A 181 -9.02 -20.46 -17.27
C LEU A 181 -7.67 -21.12 -16.96
N GLU A 182 -6.54 -20.48 -17.23
CA GLU A 182 -5.21 -21.02 -16.89
C GLU A 182 -5.09 -21.39 -15.40
N LEU A 183 -5.58 -20.51 -14.51
CA LEU A 183 -5.52 -20.74 -13.07
C LEU A 183 -6.43 -21.89 -12.64
N ALA A 184 -7.64 -21.97 -13.18
CA ALA A 184 -8.56 -23.08 -12.93
C ALA A 184 -7.98 -24.43 -13.40
N TRP A 185 -7.26 -24.45 -14.52
CA TRP A 185 -6.62 -25.66 -15.05
C TRP A 185 -5.39 -26.11 -14.25
N THR A 186 -4.73 -25.20 -13.52
CA THR A 186 -3.61 -25.56 -12.66
C THR A 186 -4.04 -26.22 -11.34
N GLU A 187 -5.27 -25.97 -10.88
CA GLU A 187 -5.78 -26.53 -9.63
C GLU A 187 -6.35 -27.95 -9.79
N THR A 188 -6.76 -28.35 -11.00
CA THR A 188 -7.26 -29.71 -11.27
C THR A 188 -6.16 -30.75 -11.50
N GLY A 189 -4.87 -30.39 -11.38
CA GLY A 189 -3.77 -31.36 -11.34
C GLY A 189 -3.54 -32.16 -12.63
N VAL A 190 -4.05 -31.73 -13.79
CA VAL A 190 -3.90 -32.47 -15.07
C VAL A 190 -2.77 -31.91 -15.97
N SER A 191 -1.97 -30.97 -15.48
CA SER A 191 -0.94 -30.31 -16.29
C SER A 191 0.50 -30.71 -15.90
N SER A 192 0.85 -31.98 -16.09
CA SER A 192 2.25 -32.41 -16.16
C SER A 192 2.61 -33.23 -17.40
N ILE A 193 1.68 -33.45 -18.35
CA ILE A 193 1.96 -34.35 -19.50
C ILE A 193 1.89 -33.67 -20.88
N VAL A 194 1.15 -32.57 -21.08
CA VAL A 194 0.91 -32.07 -22.46
C VAL A 194 1.73 -30.84 -22.88
N THR A 195 2.33 -30.09 -21.95
CA THR A 195 3.19 -28.95 -22.30
C THR A 195 4.61 -29.33 -22.75
N GLY A 196 4.98 -30.62 -22.67
CA GLY A 196 6.27 -31.13 -23.14
C GLY A 196 6.33 -31.49 -24.64
N LEU A 197 5.19 -31.65 -25.34
CA LEU A 197 5.19 -32.16 -26.72
C LEU A 197 4.95 -31.12 -27.81
N ILE A 198 4.46 -29.92 -27.48
CA ILE A 198 4.12 -28.89 -28.49
C ILE A 198 5.25 -27.85 -28.65
N GLY A 199 6.20 -27.78 -27.70
CA GLY A 199 7.36 -26.86 -27.77
C GLY A 199 8.50 -27.30 -28.69
N GLY A 200 8.45 -28.51 -29.25
CA GLY A 200 9.56 -29.10 -30.05
C GLY A 200 9.48 -28.93 -31.56
N LEU A 201 8.36 -28.43 -32.12
CA LEU A 201 8.10 -28.49 -33.57
C LEU A 201 7.97 -27.12 -34.27
N MET A 202 8.51 -26.05 -33.70
CA MET A 202 8.54 -24.72 -34.34
C MET A 202 9.92 -24.05 -34.36
N ALA A 203 11.00 -24.77 -34.06
CA ALA A 203 12.37 -24.24 -34.09
C ALA A 203 13.18 -24.64 -35.34
N ALA A 204 12.55 -25.25 -36.35
CA ALA A 204 13.21 -25.64 -37.59
C ALA A 204 12.35 -25.23 -38.81
N GLY A 205 12.55 -24.02 -39.34
CA GLY A 205 11.98 -23.67 -40.63
C GLY A 205 11.67 -22.20 -40.85
N ARG A 206 12.73 -21.38 -41.00
CA ARG A 206 12.86 -20.35 -42.06
C ARG A 206 14.10 -19.47 -41.82
N ARG A 207 15.25 -19.99 -42.24
CA ARG A 207 16.19 -19.17 -43.03
C ARG A 207 15.65 -19.21 -44.46
N LEU A 208 15.33 -18.06 -45.03
CA LEU A 208 15.61 -17.70 -46.43
C LEU A 208 15.08 -16.28 -46.67
N THR A 209 15.97 -15.49 -47.24
CA THR A 209 15.95 -14.08 -47.62
C THR A 209 14.87 -13.72 -48.64
N ALA A 210 14.34 -12.50 -48.53
CA ALA A 210 14.53 -11.42 -49.52
C ALA A 210 14.29 -10.07 -48.82
#